data_AF-A0A371XLC3-F1
#
_entry.id   AF-A0A371XLC3-F1
#
_cell.length_a   1.000
_cell.length_b   1.000
_cell.length_c   1.000
_cell.angle_alpha   90.00
_cell.angle_beta   90.00
_cell.angle_gamma   90.00
#
_symmetry.space_group_name_H-M   'P 1'
#
loop_
_entity.id
_entity.type
_entity.pdbx_description
1 polymer ?
#
loop_
_entity_poly.entity_id
_entity_poly.type
_entity_poly.pdbx_seq_one_letter_code
_entity_poly.pdbx_strand_id
1 'polypeptide(L)'
;MSTDSLLRPQPQPTPAPDSPRPRRRIGRAPARPTAAAAFHSISAVTAVLLGLVAIGAMIHEPVLIPPLAASAALVHSAPTLPLAQPRSIVIGHLLGAGSGYAVLALANSSPWTAALAGGITLAATMLARTPHSAACATAVIVVLQTPAPGRFVPLLFGSTVLLALTGFAASRVRRGAPKYPAYWW
;
A
#
# COMPACT_ATOMS: atom_id res chain seq x y z
N MET A 1 -46.76 -58.45 55.04
CA MET A 1 -46.08 -57.16 55.34
C MET A 1 -45.35 -56.72 54.10
N SER A 2 -45.53 -55.44 53.76
CA SER A 2 -45.47 -54.83 52.43
C SER A 2 -44.13 -54.87 51.71
N THR A 3 -44.18 -55.11 50.39
CA THR A 3 -43.11 -54.85 49.42
C THR A 3 -43.63 -53.84 48.41
N ASP A 4 -43.69 -52.58 48.82
CA ASP A 4 -44.15 -51.49 47.96
C ASP A 4 -43.31 -50.26 48.28
N SER A 5 -42.14 -50.13 47.64
CA SER A 5 -41.21 -49.02 47.86
C SER A 5 -40.07 -48.99 46.84
N LEU A 6 -40.17 -48.00 45.95
CA LEU A 6 -39.07 -47.22 45.36
C LEU A 6 -38.57 -47.61 43.96
N LEU A 7 -39.47 -47.55 42.98
CA LEU A 7 -39.11 -47.07 41.64
C LEU A 7 -39.09 -45.52 41.68
N ARG A 8 -37.99 -44.92 42.16
CA ARG A 8 -37.77 -43.47 42.04
C ARG A 8 -36.85 -43.20 40.84
N PRO A 9 -37.30 -42.46 39.82
CA PRO A 9 -36.43 -41.99 38.74
C PRO A 9 -35.29 -41.13 39.31
N GLN A 10 -34.05 -41.50 39.00
CA GLN A 10 -32.87 -40.70 39.33
C GLN A 10 -32.93 -39.37 38.56
N PRO A 11 -32.72 -38.20 39.20
CA PRO A 11 -32.67 -36.93 38.50
C PRO A 11 -31.54 -36.92 37.46
N GLN A 12 -31.86 -36.66 36.20
CA GLN A 12 -30.83 -36.48 35.16
C GLN A 12 -29.95 -35.26 35.50
N PRO A 13 -28.61 -35.38 35.41
CA PRO A 13 -27.72 -34.25 35.62
C PRO A 13 -28.04 -33.14 34.62
N THR A 14 -28.27 -31.93 35.12
CA THR A 14 -28.45 -30.75 34.28
C THR A 14 -27.17 -30.51 33.48
N PRO A 15 -27.23 -30.27 32.16
CA PRO A 15 -26.03 -29.97 31.37
C PRO A 15 -25.34 -28.75 31.98
N ALA A 16 -24.04 -28.86 32.25
CA ALA A 16 -23.26 -27.74 32.74
C ALA A 16 -23.37 -26.58 31.74
N PRO A 17 -23.51 -25.32 32.20
CA PRO A 17 -23.56 -24.17 31.31
C PRO A 17 -22.28 -24.13 30.47
N ASP A 18 -22.43 -24.04 29.15
CA ASP A 18 -21.34 -23.93 28.20
C ASP A 18 -20.36 -22.84 28.65
N SER A 19 -19.16 -23.24 29.07
CA SER A 19 -18.11 -22.30 29.43
C SER A 19 -17.83 -21.39 28.22
N PRO A 20 -17.89 -20.06 28.35
CA PRO A 20 -17.69 -19.17 27.21
C PRO A 20 -16.31 -19.42 26.61
N ARG A 21 -16.28 -19.92 25.37
CA ARG A 21 -15.03 -20.19 24.64
C ARG A 21 -14.17 -18.92 24.65
N PRO A 22 -12.89 -18.97 25.04
CA PRO A 22 -12.06 -17.78 25.15
C PRO A 22 -12.02 -17.09 23.78
N ARG A 23 -12.47 -15.83 23.75
CA ARG A 23 -12.40 -14.98 22.55
C ARG A 23 -10.95 -14.94 22.08
N ARG A 24 -10.67 -15.63 20.98
CA ARG A 24 -9.36 -15.67 20.33
C ARG A 24 -8.96 -14.23 20.03
N ARG A 25 -8.04 -13.67 20.80
CA ARG A 25 -7.54 -12.30 20.57
C ARG A 25 -6.94 -12.26 19.17
N ILE A 26 -7.62 -11.55 18.27
CA ILE A 26 -7.13 -11.21 16.94
C ILE A 26 -5.82 -10.42 17.14
N GLY A 27 -4.79 -10.73 16.34
CA GLY A 27 -3.36 -10.50 16.62
C GLY A 27 -2.94 -9.13 17.19
N ARG A 28 -1.79 -9.12 17.86
CA ARG A 28 -1.18 -7.89 18.42
C ARG A 28 -0.56 -7.03 17.30
N ALA A 29 -0.59 -5.71 17.48
CA ALA A 29 0.08 -4.77 16.58
C ALA A 29 1.61 -5.02 16.53
N PRO A 30 2.28 -4.70 15.41
CA PRO A 30 3.73 -4.79 15.30
C PRO A 30 4.45 -3.95 16.37
N ALA A 31 5.67 -4.36 16.73
CA ALA A 31 6.52 -3.58 17.61
C ALA A 31 6.85 -2.22 16.99
N ARG A 32 6.96 -1.19 17.85
CA ARG A 32 7.37 0.15 17.39
C ARG A 32 8.80 0.11 16.85
N PRO A 33 9.12 0.86 15.79
CA PRO A 33 10.50 1.04 15.37
C PRO A 33 11.30 1.75 16.46
N THR A 34 12.62 1.55 16.47
CA THR A 34 13.50 2.32 17.34
C THR A 34 13.47 3.80 16.94
N ALA A 35 13.68 4.71 17.90
CA ALA A 35 13.66 6.15 17.64
C ALA A 35 14.67 6.54 16.53
N ALA A 36 15.85 5.92 16.53
CA ALA A 36 16.83 6.08 15.46
C ALA A 36 16.26 5.63 14.11
N ALA A 37 15.69 4.42 14.00
CA ALA A 37 15.13 3.94 12.74
C ALA A 37 14.00 4.87 12.22
N ALA A 38 13.11 5.32 13.11
CA ALA A 38 12.06 6.26 12.78
C ALA A 38 12.61 7.59 12.26
N PHE A 39 13.60 8.17 12.95
CA PHE A 39 14.23 9.42 12.53
C PHE A 39 14.87 9.32 11.13
N HIS A 40 15.55 8.21 10.84
CA HIS A 40 16.14 7.99 9.52
C HIS A 40 15.07 7.90 8.43
N SER A 41 14.02 7.10 8.64
CA SER A 41 12.93 6.96 7.67
C SER A 41 12.22 8.30 7.44
N ILE A 42 11.92 9.05 8.50
CA ILE A 42 11.26 10.36 8.41
C ILE A 42 12.14 11.36 7.65
N SER A 43 13.42 11.43 8.00
CA SER A 43 14.37 12.34 7.35
C SER A 43 14.54 12.02 5.86
N ALA A 44 14.67 10.73 5.53
CA ALA A 44 14.83 10.29 4.15
C ALA A 44 13.56 10.56 3.31
N VAL A 45 12.37 10.23 3.81
CA VAL A 45 11.11 10.56 3.13
C VAL A 45 11.00 12.05 2.91
N THR A 46 11.18 12.85 3.98
CA THR A 46 11.07 14.31 3.90
C THR A 46 12.02 14.90 2.86
N ALA A 47 13.28 14.44 2.84
CA ALA A 47 14.26 14.89 1.86
C ALA A 47 13.83 14.57 0.42
N VAL A 48 13.30 13.37 0.17
CA VAL A 48 12.83 12.98 -1.17
C VAL A 48 11.60 13.78 -1.59
N LEU A 49 10.65 14.01 -0.69
CA LEU A 49 9.47 14.84 -0.99
C LEU A 49 9.87 16.28 -1.30
N LEU A 50 10.77 16.87 -0.51
CA LEU A 50 11.32 18.21 -0.78
C LEU A 50 12.08 18.26 -2.10
N GLY A 51 12.83 17.20 -2.44
CA GLY A 51 13.51 17.07 -3.73
C GLY A 51 12.52 17.07 -4.90
N LEU A 52 11.42 16.32 -4.81
CA LEU A 52 10.36 16.34 -5.83
C LEU A 52 9.72 17.73 -5.96
N VAL A 53 9.47 18.42 -4.84
CA VAL A 53 8.96 19.80 -4.85
C VAL A 53 9.95 20.76 -5.51
N ALA A 54 11.23 20.67 -5.17
CA ALA A 54 12.27 21.52 -5.75
C ALA A 54 12.38 21.31 -7.27
N ILE A 55 12.39 20.06 -7.73
CA ILE A 55 12.39 19.73 -9.16
C ILE A 55 11.14 20.33 -9.83
N GLY A 56 9.96 20.13 -9.24
CA GLY A 56 8.71 20.67 -9.76
C GLY A 56 8.70 22.20 -9.84
N ALA A 57 9.23 22.88 -8.83
CA ALA A 57 9.36 24.33 -8.83
C ALA A 57 10.31 24.83 -9.93
N MET A 58 11.40 24.12 -10.20
CA MET A 58 12.38 24.48 -11.24
C MET A 58 11.83 24.32 -12.66
N ILE A 59 10.93 23.36 -12.88
CA ILE A 59 10.34 23.09 -14.20
C ILE A 59 8.90 23.61 -14.34
N HIS A 60 8.40 24.31 -13.32
CA HIS A 60 7.02 24.81 -13.21
C HIS A 60 5.92 23.74 -13.38
N GLU A 61 6.15 22.54 -12.87
CA GLU A 61 5.19 21.43 -12.92
C GLU A 61 4.95 20.81 -11.53
N PRO A 62 3.73 20.34 -11.22
CA PRO A 62 3.42 19.70 -9.94
C PRO A 62 3.91 18.24 -9.93
N VAL A 63 5.22 18.07 -9.73
CA VAL A 63 5.89 16.76 -9.72
C VAL A 63 5.53 15.92 -8.50
N LEU A 64 5.33 16.54 -7.33
CA LEU A 64 4.87 15.86 -6.13
C LEU A 64 3.35 15.69 -6.15
N ILE A 65 2.90 14.45 -6.31
CA ILE A 65 1.48 14.06 -6.17
C ILE A 65 1.28 13.13 -4.96
N PRO A 66 0.07 13.08 -4.36
CA PRO A 66 -0.19 12.23 -3.19
C PRO A 66 0.20 10.74 -3.37
N PRO A 67 -0.04 10.10 -4.53
CA PRO A 67 0.44 8.74 -4.78
C PRO A 67 1.97 8.58 -4.66
N LEU A 68 2.75 9.53 -5.16
CA LEU A 68 4.21 9.49 -5.05
C LEU A 68 4.69 9.69 -3.61
N ALA A 69 4.00 10.53 -2.84
CA ALA A 69 4.28 10.69 -1.43
C ALA A 69 4.07 9.39 -0.64
N ALA A 70 2.97 8.67 -0.92
CA ALA A 70 2.71 7.36 -0.34
C ALA A 70 3.78 6.33 -0.73
N SER A 71 4.21 6.31 -2.00
CA SER A 71 5.29 5.44 -2.47
C SER A 71 6.62 5.74 -1.79
N ALA A 72 6.99 7.02 -1.64
CA ALA A 72 8.19 7.43 -0.93
C ALA A 72 8.16 6.97 0.54
N ALA A 73 7.02 7.11 1.22
CA ALA A 73 6.82 6.62 2.58
C ALA A 73 7.01 5.10 2.67
N LEU A 74 6.43 4.33 1.74
CA LEU A 74 6.61 2.87 1.70
C LEU A 74 8.07 2.46 1.47
N VAL A 75 8.77 3.09 0.53
CA VAL A 75 10.18 2.81 0.23
C VAL A 75 11.07 2.97 1.45
N HIS A 76 10.86 4.01 2.25
CA HIS A 76 11.75 4.34 3.36
C HIS A 76 11.30 3.79 4.71
N SER A 77 10.03 3.43 4.88
CA SER A 77 9.52 2.81 6.11
C SER A 77 9.50 1.28 6.06
N ALA A 78 9.33 0.69 4.86
CA ALA A 78 9.21 -0.74 4.67
C ALA A 78 9.85 -1.22 3.34
N PRO A 79 11.17 -0.98 3.13
CA PRO A 79 11.86 -1.23 1.85
C PRO A 79 11.87 -2.69 1.40
N THR A 80 11.65 -3.64 2.31
CA THR A 80 11.66 -5.08 1.99
C THR A 80 10.33 -5.60 1.48
N LEU A 81 9.25 -4.81 1.55
CA LEU A 81 7.94 -5.24 1.08
C LEU A 81 7.92 -5.35 -0.45
N PRO A 82 7.19 -6.33 -1.02
CA PRO A 82 6.98 -6.44 -2.46
C PRO A 82 6.45 -5.15 -3.09
N LEU A 83 5.59 -4.43 -2.37
CA LEU A 83 5.00 -3.16 -2.83
C LEU A 83 6.00 -2.00 -2.94
N ALA A 84 7.10 -2.07 -2.20
CA ALA A 84 8.12 -1.03 -2.17
C ALA A 84 9.23 -1.27 -3.21
N GLN A 85 9.24 -2.41 -3.92
CA GLN A 85 10.31 -2.70 -4.86
C GLN A 85 10.27 -1.79 -6.10
N PRO A 86 11.42 -1.49 -6.73
CA PRO A 86 11.51 -0.59 -7.89
C PRO A 86 10.55 -0.98 -9.01
N ARG A 87 10.50 -2.29 -9.32
CA ARG A 87 9.57 -2.89 -10.28
C ARG A 87 8.12 -2.52 -9.96
N SER A 88 7.70 -2.72 -8.72
CA SER A 88 6.33 -2.45 -8.27
C SER A 88 5.98 -0.97 -8.33
N ILE A 89 6.90 -0.08 -7.95
CA ILE A 89 6.68 1.37 -8.00
C ILE A 89 6.53 1.83 -9.45
N VAL A 90 7.54 1.57 -10.29
CA VAL A 90 7.57 2.10 -11.66
C VAL A 90 6.46 1.48 -12.50
N ILE A 91 6.38 0.15 -12.58
CA ILE A 91 5.37 -0.53 -13.40
C ILE A 91 3.98 -0.29 -12.82
N GLY A 92 3.83 -0.32 -11.49
CA GLY A 92 2.55 -0.08 -10.84
C GLY A 92 1.99 1.29 -11.20
N HIS A 93 2.74 2.37 -11.01
CA HIS A 93 2.29 3.71 -11.37
C HIS A 93 2.00 3.87 -12.86
N LEU A 94 2.81 3.27 -13.75
CA LEU A 94 2.55 3.31 -15.20
C LEU A 94 1.28 2.55 -15.58
N LEU A 95 1.02 1.38 -14.98
CA LEU A 95 -0.23 0.66 -15.14
C LEU A 95 -1.41 1.47 -14.62
N GLY A 96 -1.27 2.13 -13.45
CA GLY A 96 -2.30 3.00 -12.90
C GLY A 96 -2.61 4.20 -13.79
N ALA A 97 -1.59 4.87 -14.31
CA ALA A 97 -1.78 5.96 -15.27
C ALA A 97 -2.45 5.46 -16.56
N GLY A 98 -1.96 4.34 -17.12
CA GLY A 98 -2.52 3.74 -18.34
C GLY A 98 -3.98 3.31 -18.17
N SER A 99 -4.31 2.61 -17.08
CA SER A 99 -5.69 2.24 -16.74
C SER A 99 -6.57 3.47 -16.52
N GLY A 100 -6.06 4.49 -15.82
CA GLY A 100 -6.77 5.76 -15.62
C GLY A 100 -7.13 6.44 -16.95
N TYR A 101 -6.16 6.61 -17.85
CA TYR A 101 -6.40 7.23 -19.16
C TYR A 101 -7.28 6.37 -20.06
N ALA A 102 -7.12 5.05 -20.04
CA ALA A 102 -7.96 4.13 -20.82
C ALA A 102 -9.43 4.22 -20.38
N VAL A 103 -9.69 4.22 -19.08
CA VAL A 103 -11.05 4.37 -18.55
C VAL A 103 -11.61 5.76 -18.83
N LEU A 104 -10.80 6.82 -18.66
CA LEU A 104 -11.19 8.20 -18.98
C LEU A 104 -11.49 8.41 -20.48
N ALA A 105 -10.85 7.64 -21.37
CA ALA A 105 -11.15 7.69 -22.80
C ALA A 105 -12.49 7.01 -23.15
N LEU A 106 -12.90 6.02 -22.35
CA LEU A 106 -14.15 5.26 -22.55
C LEU A 106 -15.35 5.89 -21.84
N ALA A 107 -15.10 6.66 -20.77
CA ALA A 107 -16.12 7.28 -19.93
C ALA A 107 -15.67 8.65 -19.44
N ASN A 108 -16.63 9.56 -19.23
CA ASN A 108 -16.34 10.90 -18.73
C ASN A 108 -15.72 10.89 -17.32
N SER A 109 -15.03 11.98 -16.98
CA SER A 109 -14.49 12.19 -15.63
C SER A 109 -15.62 12.21 -14.60
N SER A 110 -15.59 11.28 -13.65
CA SER A 110 -16.50 11.23 -12.50
C SER A 110 -15.90 10.40 -11.36
N PRO A 111 -16.39 10.55 -10.11
CA PRO A 111 -15.98 9.71 -8.99
C PRO A 111 -16.22 8.21 -9.24
N TRP A 112 -17.30 7.84 -9.92
CA TRP A 112 -17.61 6.46 -10.29
C TRP A 112 -16.59 5.90 -11.28
N THR A 113 -16.25 6.69 -12.30
CA THR A 113 -15.21 6.37 -13.29
C THR A 113 -13.85 6.19 -12.61
N ALA A 114 -13.53 7.04 -11.63
CA ALA A 114 -12.28 6.97 -10.88
C ALA A 114 -12.19 5.71 -10.01
N ALA A 115 -13.30 5.34 -9.35
CA ALA A 115 -13.38 4.09 -8.59
C ALA A 115 -13.16 2.87 -9.50
N LEU A 116 -13.78 2.85 -10.69
CA LEU A 116 -13.58 1.80 -11.69
C LEU A 116 -12.11 1.72 -12.14
N ALA A 117 -11.49 2.86 -12.46
CA ALA A 117 -10.08 2.93 -12.85
C ALA A 117 -9.15 2.41 -11.74
N GLY A 118 -9.42 2.74 -10.48
CA GLY A 118 -8.69 2.21 -9.33
C GLY A 118 -8.81 0.68 -9.21
N GLY A 119 -10.01 0.14 -9.41
CA GLY A 119 -10.25 -1.32 -9.39
C GLY A 119 -9.54 -2.06 -10.54
N ILE A 120 -9.62 -1.52 -11.76
CA ILE A 120 -8.90 -2.06 -12.93
C ILE A 120 -7.39 -2.02 -12.69
N THR A 121 -6.88 -0.95 -12.11
CA THR A 121 -5.46 -0.83 -11.77
C THR A 121 -5.02 -1.87 -10.76
N LEU A 122 -5.84 -2.17 -9.74
CA LEU A 122 -5.55 -3.24 -8.80
C LEU A 122 -5.46 -4.59 -9.52
N ALA A 123 -6.43 -4.90 -10.39
CA ALA A 123 -6.40 -6.13 -11.18
C ALA A 123 -5.15 -6.21 -12.08
N ALA A 124 -4.81 -5.12 -12.77
CA ALA A 124 -3.65 -5.04 -13.65
C ALA A 124 -2.32 -5.24 -12.89
N THR A 125 -2.16 -4.59 -11.73
CA THR A 125 -0.96 -4.73 -10.89
C THR A 125 -0.83 -6.11 -10.26
N MET A 126 -1.95 -6.77 -9.93
CA MET A 126 -1.94 -8.18 -9.51
C MET A 126 -1.53 -9.11 -10.65
N LEU A 127 -2.09 -8.94 -11.84
CA LEU A 127 -1.76 -9.74 -13.02
C LEU A 127 -0.28 -9.57 -13.43
N ALA A 128 0.22 -8.34 -13.38
CA ALA A 128 1.60 -8.02 -13.69
C ALA A 128 2.59 -8.46 -12.60
N ARG A 129 2.13 -8.99 -11.45
CA ARG A 129 2.98 -9.29 -10.28
C ARG A 129 3.80 -8.08 -9.84
N THR A 130 3.15 -6.92 -9.80
CA THR A 130 3.71 -5.63 -9.40
C THR A 130 2.76 -4.94 -8.42
N PRO A 131 2.42 -5.58 -7.29
CA PRO A 131 1.43 -5.02 -6.37
C PRO A 131 1.93 -3.65 -5.89
N HIS A 132 1.14 -2.61 -6.09
CA HIS A 132 1.51 -1.27 -5.67
C HIS A 132 0.26 -0.42 -5.43
N SER A 133 -0.23 -0.35 -4.20
CA SER A 133 -1.53 0.26 -3.88
C SER A 133 -1.60 1.74 -4.24
N ALA A 134 -0.48 2.47 -4.20
CA ALA A 134 -0.42 3.87 -4.64
C ALA A 134 -0.68 4.03 -6.16
N ALA A 135 -0.51 2.97 -6.96
CA ALA A 135 -0.91 2.96 -8.36
C ALA A 135 -2.42 3.19 -8.54
N CYS A 136 -3.25 2.60 -7.67
CA CYS A 136 -4.70 2.79 -7.73
C CYS A 136 -5.07 4.26 -7.51
N ALA A 137 -4.40 4.93 -6.58
CA ALA A 137 -4.57 6.37 -6.36
C ALA A 137 -4.08 7.20 -7.56
N THR A 138 -3.07 6.72 -8.29
CA THR A 138 -2.62 7.37 -9.54
C THR A 138 -3.69 7.32 -10.62
N ALA A 139 -4.36 6.18 -10.79
CA ALA A 139 -5.47 6.03 -11.72
C ALA A 139 -6.65 6.95 -11.37
N VAL A 140 -6.98 7.05 -10.08
CA VAL A 140 -8.01 7.97 -9.56
C VAL A 140 -7.67 9.43 -9.89
N ILE A 141 -6.41 9.84 -9.64
CA ILE A 141 -5.93 11.18 -9.97
C ILE A 141 -6.04 11.46 -11.47
N VAL A 142 -5.64 10.51 -12.32
CA VAL A 142 -5.74 10.67 -13.77
C VAL A 142 -7.19 10.91 -14.22
N VAL A 143 -8.16 10.17 -13.66
CA VAL A 143 -9.56 10.36 -14.01
C VAL A 143 -10.12 11.69 -13.48
N LEU A 144 -9.85 12.03 -12.21
CA LEU A 144 -10.47 13.19 -11.56
C LEU A 144 -9.84 14.52 -11.95
N GLN A 145 -8.55 14.55 -12.27
CA GLN A 145 -7.83 15.77 -12.61
C GLN A 145 -7.55 15.91 -14.10
N THR A 146 -7.81 14.86 -14.88
CA THR A 146 -7.63 14.80 -16.34
C THR A 146 -6.31 15.46 -16.81
N PRO A 147 -5.15 15.13 -16.20
CA PRO A 147 -3.91 15.79 -16.56
C PRO A 147 -3.50 15.41 -17.99
N ALA A 148 -2.73 16.28 -18.66
CA ALA A 148 -2.29 16.00 -20.03
C ALA A 148 -1.32 14.80 -20.06
N PRO A 149 -1.63 13.70 -20.81
CA PRO A 149 -0.81 12.48 -20.79
C PRO A 149 0.65 12.73 -21.15
N GLY A 150 0.89 13.59 -22.14
CA GLY A 150 2.23 13.92 -22.63
C GLY A 150 3.14 14.62 -21.61
N ARG A 151 2.56 15.24 -20.56
CA ARG A 151 3.33 15.84 -19.45
C ARG A 151 3.33 14.94 -18.23
N PHE A 152 2.15 14.42 -17.87
CA PHE A 152 1.98 13.65 -16.65
C PHE A 152 2.77 12.33 -16.66
N VAL A 153 2.73 11.56 -17.75
CA VAL A 153 3.36 10.24 -17.80
C VAL A 153 4.89 10.33 -17.70
N PRO A 154 5.59 11.23 -18.43
CA PRO A 154 7.03 11.42 -18.25
C PRO A 154 7.42 11.89 -16.84
N LEU A 155 6.68 12.83 -16.24
CA LEU A 155 6.94 13.31 -14.88
C LEU A 155 6.72 12.22 -13.84
N LEU A 156 5.67 11.43 -13.99
CA LEU A 156 5.39 10.27 -13.14
C LEU A 156 6.52 9.24 -13.25
N PHE A 157 6.95 8.91 -14.48
CA PHE A 157 8.06 8.00 -14.70
C PHE A 157 9.35 8.50 -14.05
N GLY A 158 9.74 9.75 -14.32
CA GLY A 158 10.94 10.36 -13.72
C GLY A 158 10.90 10.36 -12.20
N SER A 159 9.73 10.67 -11.61
CA SER A 159 9.54 10.66 -10.17
C SER A 159 9.65 9.25 -9.57
N THR A 160 9.04 8.24 -10.18
CA THR A 160 9.12 6.85 -9.70
C THR A 160 10.53 6.29 -9.79
N VAL A 161 11.27 6.62 -10.85
CA VAL A 161 12.69 6.29 -10.97
C VAL A 161 13.50 6.98 -9.86
N LEU A 162 13.25 8.27 -9.59
CA LEU A 162 13.90 8.98 -8.49
C LEU A 162 13.62 8.30 -7.14
N LEU A 163 12.38 7.88 -6.86
CA LEU A 163 12.04 7.15 -5.64
C LEU A 163 12.82 5.84 -5.53
N ALA A 164 12.92 5.06 -6.61
CA ALA A 164 13.68 3.82 -6.62
C ALA A 164 15.19 4.07 -6.38
N LEU A 165 15.76 5.12 -6.99
CA LEU A 165 17.16 5.49 -6.83
C LEU A 165 17.46 5.96 -5.39
N THR A 166 16.56 6.72 -4.78
CA THR A 166 16.73 7.19 -3.39
C THR A 166 16.65 6.04 -2.39
N GLY A 167 15.72 5.08 -2.60
CA GLY A 167 15.67 3.83 -1.83
C GLY A 167 16.95 3.01 -1.98
N PHE A 168 17.48 2.90 -3.21
CA PHE A 168 18.76 2.23 -3.47
C PHE A 168 19.91 2.93 -2.75
N ALA A 169 20.05 4.24 -2.89
CA ALA A 169 21.08 5.04 -2.23
C ALA A 169 21.02 4.90 -0.70
N ALA A 170 19.83 4.98 -0.11
CA ALA A 170 19.62 4.81 1.32
C ALA A 170 20.12 3.44 1.82
N SER A 171 19.94 2.39 1.04
CA SER A 171 20.45 1.04 1.38
C SER A 171 21.97 0.90 1.32
N ARG A 172 22.66 1.76 0.55
CA ARG A 172 24.12 1.74 0.38
C ARG A 172 24.84 2.62 1.40
N VAL A 173 24.26 3.77 1.74
CA VAL A 173 24.85 4.73 2.67
C VAL A 173 24.76 4.25 4.12
N ARG A 174 23.67 3.55 4.49
CA ARG A 174 23.42 3.19 5.89
C ARG A 174 23.90 1.78 6.21
N ARG A 175 24.91 1.68 7.07
CA ARG A 175 25.33 0.41 7.69
C ARG A 175 24.15 -0.20 8.45
N GLY A 176 23.79 -1.44 8.11
CA GLY A 176 22.66 -2.16 8.73
C GLY A 176 21.26 -1.76 8.21
N ALA A 177 21.15 -0.97 7.15
CA ALA A 177 19.88 -0.85 6.44
C ALA A 177 19.51 -2.16 5.73
N PRO A 178 18.21 -2.47 5.58
CA PRO A 178 17.78 -3.57 4.73
C PRO A 178 18.30 -3.35 3.30
N LYS A 179 18.73 -4.43 2.64
CA LYS A 179 19.18 -4.37 1.25
C LYS A 179 18.00 -3.97 0.36
N TYR A 180 18.19 -2.93 -0.43
CA TYR A 180 17.23 -2.47 -1.42
C TYR A 180 17.90 -2.37 -2.80
N PRO A 181 17.25 -2.88 -3.87
CA PRO A 181 16.04 -3.68 -3.81
C PRO A 181 16.29 -5.08 -3.23
N ALA A 182 15.22 -5.69 -2.72
CA ALA A 182 15.20 -7.10 -2.32
C ALA A 182 15.13 -8.01 -3.56
N TYR A 183 14.42 -7.59 -4.61
CA TYR A 183 14.36 -8.26 -5.91
C TYR A 183 14.04 -7.26 -7.04
N TRP A 184 14.39 -7.63 -8.27
CA TRP A 184 14.06 -6.87 -9.47
C TRP A 184 12.98 -7.53 -10.34
N TRP A 185 12.89 -8.87 -10.31
CA TRP A 185 11.99 -9.69 -11.13
C TRP A 185 11.27 -10.72 -10.28
#